data_AF-A0A1Q6CIM4-F1
#
_entry.id   AF-A0A1Q6CIM4-F1
#
_cell.length_a   1.000
_cell.length_b   1.000
_cell.length_c   1.000
_cell.angle_alpha   90.00
_cell.angle_beta   90.00
_cell.angle_gamma   90.00
#
_symmetry.space_group_name_H-M   'P 1'
#
loop_
_entity.id
_entity.type
_entity.pdbx_description
1 polymer ?
#
loop_
_entity_poly.entity_id
_entity_poly.type
_entity_poly.pdbx_seq_one_letter_code
_entity_poly.pdbx_strand_id
1 'polypeptide(L)' 'MNQAILFNDDLAFNQEKNVWCMTGLQAGELITIYFHSPNLKHLASIDQCTKYDLEEITELWLERNEPEHGEIHIYDI' A
#
# COMPACT_ATOMS: atom_id res chain seq x y z
N MET A 1 15.07 3.74 10.53
CA MET A 1 14.41 4.78 9.72
C MET A 1 15.39 5.40 8.74
N ASN A 2 15.39 4.85 7.53
CA ASN A 2 15.85 5.50 6.31
C ASN A 2 14.61 5.36 5.41
N GLN A 3 13.83 6.42 5.18
CA GLN A 3 12.56 6.30 4.45
C GLN A 3 12.82 5.74 3.05
N ALA A 4 12.45 4.47 2.83
CA ALA A 4 12.77 3.73 1.62
C ALA A 4 11.80 4.03 0.46
N ILE A 5 10.68 4.69 0.76
CA ILE A 5 9.60 4.93 -0.20
C ILE A 5 9.01 6.35 -0.02
N LEU A 6 8.60 6.97 -1.12
CA LEU A 6 7.82 8.20 -1.18
C LEU A 6 6.41 7.87 -1.69
N PHE A 7 5.37 8.03 -0.87
CA PHE A 7 3.98 7.77 -1.26
C PHE A 7 3.39 8.90 -2.12
N ASN A 8 2.59 8.53 -3.13
CA ASN A 8 2.04 9.47 -4.13
C ASN A 8 0.66 10.06 -3.77
N ASP A 9 0.13 9.77 -2.57
CA ASP A 9 -1.18 10.23 -2.10
C ASP A 9 -2.36 9.87 -3.04
N ASP A 10 -2.28 8.70 -3.67
CA ASP A 10 -3.20 8.23 -4.71
C ASP A 10 -3.97 6.97 -4.31
N LEU A 11 -4.22 6.80 -3.01
CA LEU A 11 -4.97 5.66 -2.47
C LEU A 11 -6.35 5.55 -3.12
N ALA A 12 -6.61 4.44 -3.79
CA ALA A 12 -7.83 4.19 -4.53
C ALA A 12 -8.27 2.72 -4.43
N PHE A 13 -9.56 2.49 -4.61
CA PHE A 13 -10.10 1.13 -4.67
C PHE A 13 -9.96 0.57 -6.08
N ASN A 14 -9.20 -0.51 -6.24
CA ASN A 14 -9.08 -1.25 -7.47
C ASN A 14 -10.23 -2.25 -7.60
N GLN A 15 -11.14 -2.02 -8.54
CA GLN A 15 -12.32 -2.86 -8.76
C GLN A 15 -12.00 -4.24 -9.34
N GLU A 16 -10.95 -4.35 -10.18
CA GLU A 16 -10.57 -5.60 -10.84
C GLU A 16 -9.97 -6.60 -9.83
N LYS A 17 -9.09 -6.10 -8.97
CA LYS A 17 -8.46 -6.89 -7.89
C LYS A 17 -9.29 -6.89 -6.59
N ASN A 18 -10.30 -6.02 -6.50
CA ASN A 18 -11.23 -5.91 -5.39
C ASN A 18 -10.54 -5.57 -4.05
N VAL A 19 -9.58 -4.64 -4.10
CA VAL A 19 -8.71 -4.24 -2.98
C VAL A 19 -8.38 -2.75 -3.05
N TRP A 20 -7.98 -2.17 -1.93
CA TRP A 20 -7.36 -0.84 -1.92
C TRP A 20 -5.92 -0.92 -2.40
N CYS A 21 -5.49 0.07 -3.16
CA CYS A 21 -4.12 0.21 -3.61
C CYS A 21 -3.66 1.66 -3.60
N MET A 22 -2.35 1.85 -3.43
CA MET A 22 -1.70 3.15 -3.61
C MET A 22 -0.35 2.93 -4.29
N THR A 23 0.23 3.98 -4.83
CA THR A 23 1.57 3.94 -5.41
C THR A 23 2.58 4.71 -4.58
N GLY A 24 3.84 4.31 -4.72
CA GLY A 24 4.96 5.03 -4.16
C GLY A 24 6.19 4.89 -5.04
N LEU A 25 7.19 5.73 -4.78
CA LEU A 25 8.49 5.68 -5.42
C LEU A 25 9.52 5.11 -4.46
N GLN A 26 10.11 3.98 -4.83
CA GLN A 26 11.24 3.38 -4.13
C GLN A 26 12.45 3.39 -5.05
N ALA A 27 13.54 4.06 -4.62
CA ALA A 27 14.75 4.24 -5.44
C ALA A 27 14.51 4.83 -6.85
N GLY A 28 13.42 5.60 -7.03
CA GLY A 28 13.02 6.19 -8.31
C GLY A 28 12.15 5.28 -9.18
N GLU A 29 11.87 4.06 -8.75
CA GLU A 29 10.95 3.13 -9.41
C GLU A 29 9.55 3.24 -8.83
N LEU A 30 8.54 3.24 -9.70
CA LEU A 30 7.14 3.23 -9.29
C LEU A 30 6.76 1.84 -8.82
N ILE A 31 6.29 1.75 -7.57
CA ILE A 31 5.76 0.54 -6.99
C ILE A 31 4.28 0.69 -6.69
N THR A 32 3.51 -0.38 -6.91
CA THR A 32 2.08 -0.44 -6.59
C THR A 32 1.87 -1.36 -5.39
N ILE A 33 1.22 -0.85 -4.35
CA ILE A 33 0.94 -1.59 -3.12
C ILE A 33 -0.53 -1.98 -3.11
N TYR A 34 -0.81 -3.26 -2.91
CA TYR A 34 -2.17 -3.81 -2.80
C TYR A 34 -2.43 -4.32 -1.38
N PHE A 35 -3.52 -3.85 -0.80
CA PHE A 35 -3.95 -4.16 0.57
C PHE A 35 -5.10 -5.15 0.57
N HIS A 36 -4.77 -6.43 0.80
CA HIS A 36 -5.73 -7.53 0.81
C HIS A 36 -6.33 -7.70 2.20
N SER A 37 -7.40 -6.93 2.48
CA SER A 37 -8.17 -7.02 3.72
C SER A 37 -9.66 -7.20 3.44
N PRO A 38 -10.34 -8.20 4.05
CA PRO A 38 -11.79 -8.28 4.02
C PRO A 38 -12.46 -7.04 4.60
N ASN A 39 -11.88 -6.45 5.65
CA ASN A 39 -12.45 -5.29 6.32
C ASN A 39 -12.35 -4.03 5.46
N LEU A 40 -11.17 -3.77 4.88
CA LEU A 40 -10.97 -2.59 4.03
C LEU A 40 -11.82 -2.63 2.76
N LYS A 41 -12.01 -3.82 2.18
CA LYS A 41 -12.80 -4.00 0.96
C LYS A 41 -14.26 -3.55 1.10
N HIS A 42 -14.82 -3.58 2.31
CA HIS A 42 -16.20 -3.13 2.56
C HIS A 42 -16.32 -1.64 2.86
N LEU A 43 -15.21 -0.92 2.98
CA LEU A 43 -15.21 0.52 3.21
C LEU A 43 -15.51 1.27 1.91
N ALA A 44 -16.45 2.21 1.97
CA ALA A 44 -16.77 3.09 0.84
C ALA A 44 -15.67 4.14 0.59
N SER A 45 -14.88 4.45 1.61
CA SER A 45 -13.77 5.41 1.57
C SER A 45 -12.77 5.08 2.67
N ILE A 46 -11.51 5.44 2.45
CA ILE A 46 -10.46 5.38 3.47
C ILE A 46 -10.24 6.79 4.02
N ASP A 47 -10.31 6.94 5.35
CA ASP A 47 -9.97 8.20 6.00
C ASP A 47 -8.45 8.38 6.12
N GLN A 48 -8.05 9.59 6.50
CA GLN A 48 -6.64 9.95 6.60
C GLN A 48 -5.89 9.14 7.68
N CYS A 49 -6.55 8.72 8.77
CA CYS A 49 -5.91 7.90 9.81
C CYS A 49 -5.59 6.52 9.25
N THR A 50 -6.58 5.87 8.65
CA THR A 50 -6.42 4.56 8.03
C THR A 50 -5.40 4.62 6.89
N LYS A 51 -5.34 5.71 6.11
CA LYS A 51 -4.29 5.92 5.11
C LYS A 51 -2.89 5.91 5.73
N TYR A 52 -2.68 6.62 6.83
CA TYR A 52 -1.39 6.61 7.53
C TYR A 52 -1.03 5.24 8.10
N ASP A 53 -2.03 4.48 8.59
CA ASP A 53 -1.81 3.10 9.04
C ASP A 53 -1.33 2.21 7.87
N LEU A 54 -1.92 2.36 6.67
CA LEU A 54 -1.50 1.61 5.48
C LEU A 54 -0.09 1.98 5.00
N GLU A 55 0.29 3.25 5.11
CA GLU A 55 1.65 3.72 4.83
C GLU A 55 2.66 3.10 5.80
N GLU A 56 2.37 3.11 7.12
CA GLU A 56 3.23 2.49 8.14
C GLU A 56 3.37 0.97 7.92
N ILE A 57 2.27 0.27 7.65
CA ILE A 57 2.28 -1.16 7.34
C ILE A 57 3.19 -1.45 6.13
N THR A 58 3.14 -0.59 5.11
CA THR A 58 3.99 -0.73 3.91
C THR A 58 5.46 -0.55 4.26
N GLU A 59 5.80 0.46 5.06
CA GLU A 59 7.17 0.68 5.53
C GLU A 59 7.69 -0.52 6.33
N LEU A 60 6.89 -1.02 7.29
CA LEU A 60 7.24 -2.20 8.10
C LEU A 60 7.44 -3.46 7.25
N TRP A 61 6.64 -3.62 6.19
CA TRP A 61 6.80 -4.73 5.25
C TRP A 61 8.12 -4.63 4.48
N LEU A 62 8.48 -3.43 4.02
CA LEU A 62 9.73 -3.14 3.30
C LEU A 62 10.99 -3.30 4.17
N GLU A 63 10.88 -3.30 5.51
CA GLU A 63 12.02 -3.62 6.37
C GLU A 63 12.48 -5.08 6.25
N ARG A 64 11.60 -5.96 5.76
CA ARG A 64 11.82 -7.43 5.74
C ARG A 64 11.75 -8.04 4.36
N ASN A 65 11.24 -7.30 3.37
CA ASN A 65 10.93 -7.81 2.04
C ASN A 65 11.27 -6.75 0.97
N GLU A 66 11.40 -7.19 -0.27
CA GLU A 66 11.55 -6.34 -1.44
C GLU A 66 10.33 -6.48 -2.36
N PRO A 67 9.91 -5.42 -3.09
CA PRO A 67 8.84 -5.52 -4.06
C PRO A 67 9.16 -6.54 -5.15
N GLU A 68 8.15 -7.31 -5.57
CA GLU A 68 8.29 -8.25 -6.68
C GLU A 68 7.65 -7.63 -7.92
N HIS A 69 8.43 -7.45 -8.99
CA HIS A 69 7.95 -6.87 -10.26
C HIS A 69 7.30 -5.48 -10.14
N GLY A 70 7.75 -4.68 -9.16
CA GLY A 70 7.17 -3.37 -8.89
C GLY A 70 5.82 -3.44 -8.15
N GLU A 71 5.46 -4.59 -7.60
CA GLU A 71 4.24 -4.78 -6.82
C GLU A 71 4.56 -5.24 -5.39
N ILE A 72 3.78 -4.75 -4.43
CA ILE A 72 3.75 -5.24 -3.06
C ILE A 72 2.35 -5.76 -2.78
N HIS A 73 2.25 -6.97 -2.24
CA HIS A 73 0.99 -7.57 -1.83
C HIS A 73 1.01 -7.81 -0.34
N ILE A 74 0.23 -7.03 0.40
CA ILE A 74 0.10 -7.15 1.85
C ILE A 74 -1.20 -7.88 2.16
N TYR A 75 -1.07 -9.01 2.84
CA TYR A 75 -2.18 -9.85 3.30
C TYR A 75 -2.30 -9.74 4.82
N ASP A 76 -3.47 -10.12 5.35
CA ASP A 76 -3.74 -10.24 6.79
C ASP A 76 -3.74 -8.92 7.58
N ILE A 77 -4.30 -7.88 6.98
CA ILE A 77 -4.54 -6.55 7.58
C ILE A 77 -6.02 -6.27 7.82
#